data_AF-A0AAE9VM43-F1
#
_entry.id   AF-A0AAE9VM43-F1
#
_cell.length_a   1.000
_cell.length_b   1.000
_cell.length_c   1.000
_cell.angle_alpha   90.00
_cell.angle_beta   90.00
_cell.angle_gamma   90.00
#
_symmetry.space_group_name_H-M   'P 1'
#
loop_
_entity.id
_entity.type
_entity.pdbx_description
1 polymer ?
#
loop_
_entity_poly.entity_id
_entity_poly.type
_entity_poly.pdbx_seq_one_letter_code
_entity_poly.pdbx_strand_id
1 'polypeptide(L)'
;MITKHDLPSLVTKFERLPGQINELSKSAFENVYGSEAAAQAKNIVYFFLSSKPVPRLNGESCILYIGQTKTSFKTRYFRHANLHATSKANSLKFDMVIKNYGAIEIAFCDYRKFGDTLLGAEGQFLWWYFQNHGEYPPINYTKTKVRIDAVSA
;
A
#
# COMPACT_ATOMS: atom_id res chain seq x y z
N MET A 1 -22.62 -5.32 -2.45
CA MET A 1 -21.90 -4.75 -1.30
C MET A 1 -20.48 -5.27 -1.32
N ILE A 2 -19.51 -4.41 -1.06
CA ILE A 2 -18.09 -4.79 -0.98
C ILE A 2 -17.74 -5.06 0.48
N THR A 3 -17.01 -6.14 0.73
CA THR A 3 -16.64 -6.63 2.06
C THR A 3 -15.16 -7.02 2.13
N LYS A 4 -14.71 -7.50 3.30
CA LYS A 4 -13.35 -8.02 3.50
C LYS A 4 -12.97 -9.15 2.53
N HIS A 5 -13.93 -9.97 2.10
CA HIS A 5 -13.67 -11.12 1.23
C HIS A 5 -13.27 -10.69 -0.18
N ASP A 6 -13.67 -9.48 -0.57
CA ASP A 6 -13.37 -8.92 -1.89
C ASP A 6 -11.98 -8.29 -1.95
N LEU A 7 -11.38 -7.94 -0.79
CA LEU A 7 -10.13 -7.17 -0.70
C LEU A 7 -9.01 -7.72 -1.60
N PRO A 8 -8.67 -9.02 -1.61
CA PRO A 8 -7.61 -9.53 -2.47
C PRO A 8 -7.92 -9.31 -3.96
N SER A 9 -9.17 -9.55 -4.37
CA SER A 9 -9.61 -9.43 -5.77
C SER A 9 -9.77 -7.98 -6.23
N LEU A 10 -10.03 -7.05 -5.31
CA LEU A 10 -10.09 -5.62 -5.63
C LEU A 10 -8.70 -5.06 -5.90
N VAL A 11 -7.74 -5.39 -5.03
CA VAL A 11 -6.38 -4.87 -5.12
C VAL A 11 -5.70 -5.30 -6.43
N THR A 12 -6.01 -6.48 -6.97
CA THR A 12 -5.50 -6.91 -8.29
C THR A 12 -6.06 -6.08 -9.46
N LYS A 13 -7.21 -5.44 -9.30
CA LYS A 13 -7.88 -4.62 -10.32
C LYS A 13 -7.58 -3.13 -10.20
N PHE A 14 -6.87 -2.72 -9.15
CA PHE A 14 -6.50 -1.32 -8.93
C PHE A 14 -5.42 -0.86 -9.91
N GLU A 15 -5.40 0.45 -10.15
CA GLU A 15 -4.39 1.08 -10.99
C GLU A 15 -3.00 0.90 -10.37
N ARG A 16 -1.97 0.88 -11.22
CA ARG A 16 -0.58 0.60 -10.83
C ARG A 16 0.32 1.73 -11.28
N LEU A 17 1.25 2.12 -10.41
CA LEU A 17 2.37 2.94 -10.86
C LEU A 17 3.28 2.10 -11.78
N PRO A 18 3.89 2.69 -12.81
CA PRO A 18 4.81 1.96 -13.68
C PRO A 18 6.10 1.61 -12.93
N GLY A 19 6.65 0.44 -13.25
CA GLY A 19 7.87 -0.08 -12.65
C GLY A 19 7.66 -0.77 -11.30
N GLN A 20 8.75 -1.25 -10.73
CA GLN A 20 8.78 -1.96 -9.45
C GLN A 20 10.06 -1.58 -8.68
N ILE A 21 10.02 -1.66 -7.36
CA ILE A 21 11.19 -1.52 -6.51
C ILE A 21 11.78 -2.92 -6.31
N ASN A 22 12.81 -3.24 -7.08
CA ASN A 22 13.43 -4.58 -7.15
C ASN A 22 14.80 -4.66 -6.46
N GLU A 23 15.32 -3.54 -5.98
CA GLU A 23 16.57 -3.45 -5.24
C GLU A 23 16.53 -2.31 -4.22
N LEU A 24 17.41 -2.39 -3.21
CA LEU A 24 17.55 -1.34 -2.21
C LEU A 24 18.45 -0.21 -2.71
N SER A 25 17.95 0.58 -3.66
CA SER A 25 18.66 1.75 -4.19
C SER A 25 17.74 2.95 -4.29
N LYS A 26 18.30 4.15 -4.10
CA LYS A 26 17.55 5.41 -4.24
C LYS A 26 16.90 5.50 -5.63
N SER A 27 17.61 5.10 -6.69
CA SER A 27 17.13 5.11 -8.07
C SER A 27 15.93 4.18 -8.27
N ALA A 28 15.93 2.98 -7.70
CA ALA A 28 14.79 2.07 -7.81
C ALA A 28 13.51 2.68 -7.21
N PHE A 29 13.62 3.35 -6.06
CA PHE A 29 12.50 4.09 -5.46
C PHE A 29 12.10 5.32 -6.29
N GLU A 30 13.06 6.12 -6.75
CA GLU A 30 12.78 7.32 -7.54
C GLU A 30 12.11 7.02 -8.89
N ASN A 31 12.45 5.90 -9.53
CA ASN A 31 11.83 5.48 -10.79
C ASN A 31 10.31 5.26 -10.64
N VAL A 32 9.87 4.63 -9.55
CA VAL A 32 8.44 4.41 -9.27
C VAL A 32 7.79 5.69 -8.75
N TYR A 33 8.38 6.31 -7.72
CA TYR A 33 7.79 7.47 -7.04
C TYR A 33 7.81 8.73 -7.89
N GLY A 34 8.73 8.83 -8.84
CA GLY A 34 8.95 9.99 -9.71
C GLY A 34 8.20 9.94 -11.03
N SER A 35 7.53 8.83 -11.34
CA SER A 35 6.80 8.62 -12.58
C SER A 35 5.70 9.66 -12.84
N GLU A 36 5.31 9.83 -14.10
CA GLU A 36 4.20 10.71 -14.47
C GLU A 36 2.87 10.24 -13.85
N ALA A 37 2.60 8.92 -13.86
CA ALA A 37 1.45 8.34 -13.18
C ALA A 37 1.43 8.69 -11.69
N ALA A 38 2.58 8.68 -11.00
CA ALA A 38 2.67 9.10 -9.61
C ALA A 38 2.39 10.60 -9.40
N ALA A 39 2.68 11.44 -10.39
CA ALA A 39 2.35 12.86 -10.37
C ALA A 39 0.85 13.12 -10.55
N GLN A 40 0.16 12.25 -11.29
CA GLN A 40 -1.28 12.35 -11.55
C GLN A 40 -2.14 11.72 -10.43
N ALA A 41 -1.65 10.65 -9.80
CA ALA A 41 -2.37 9.89 -8.78
C ALA A 41 -2.53 10.69 -7.47
N LYS A 42 -3.69 11.33 -7.28
CA LYS A 42 -4.06 12.19 -6.13
C LYS A 42 -5.46 11.86 -5.63
N ASN A 43 -5.76 12.16 -4.37
CA ASN A 43 -7.02 11.74 -3.72
C ASN A 43 -7.23 10.23 -3.83
N ILE A 44 -6.24 9.48 -3.36
CA ILE A 44 -6.18 8.02 -3.51
C ILE A 44 -5.93 7.34 -2.17
N VAL A 45 -6.33 6.07 -2.10
CA VAL A 45 -5.73 5.08 -1.21
C VAL A 45 -4.72 4.28 -2.03
N TYR A 46 -3.53 4.06 -1.50
CA TYR A 46 -2.45 3.32 -2.15
C TYR A 46 -1.95 2.17 -1.28
N PHE A 47 -1.36 1.18 -1.95
CA PHE A 47 -0.96 -0.10 -1.39
C PHE A 47 0.46 -0.41 -1.84
N PHE A 48 1.33 -0.78 -0.90
CA PHE A 48 2.63 -1.36 -1.23
C PHE A 48 2.45 -2.88 -1.24
N LEU A 49 2.74 -3.52 -2.36
CA LEU A 49 2.54 -4.96 -2.52
C LEU A 49 3.87 -5.66 -2.82
N SER A 50 4.16 -6.75 -2.13
CA SER A 50 5.23 -7.68 -2.53
C SER A 50 4.78 -8.56 -3.70
N SER A 51 5.75 -9.06 -4.47
CA SER A 51 5.49 -10.00 -5.57
C SER A 51 4.96 -11.36 -5.07
N LYS A 52 5.45 -11.80 -3.90
CA LYS A 52 5.03 -13.05 -3.26
C LYS A 52 4.28 -12.76 -1.96
N PRO A 53 3.33 -13.63 -1.56
CA PRO A 53 2.65 -13.49 -0.28
C PRO A 53 3.63 -13.56 0.90
N VAL A 54 3.37 -12.77 1.93
CA VAL A 54 4.09 -12.81 3.20
C VAL A 54 3.17 -13.45 4.24
N PRO A 55 3.65 -14.39 5.08
CA PRO A 55 2.86 -14.99 6.16
C PRO A 55 2.28 -13.95 7.11
N ARG A 56 1.07 -14.22 7.59
CA ARG A 56 0.34 -13.41 8.57
C ARG A 56 -0.10 -14.26 9.75
N LEU A 57 -0.57 -13.61 10.82
CA LEU A 57 -1.18 -14.32 11.95
C LEU A 57 -2.30 -15.27 11.49
N ASN A 58 -3.08 -14.86 10.47
CA ASN A 58 -3.99 -15.74 9.75
C ASN A 58 -3.77 -15.63 8.23
N GLY A 59 -3.35 -16.74 7.61
CA GLY A 59 -3.11 -16.84 6.17
C GLY A 59 -1.87 -16.09 5.69
N GLU A 60 -1.93 -15.55 4.48
CA GLU A 60 -0.84 -14.82 3.84
C GLU A 60 -1.38 -13.62 3.05
N SER A 61 -0.54 -12.62 2.80
CA SER A 61 -0.92 -11.44 2.03
C SER A 61 0.26 -10.81 1.31
N CYS A 62 0.05 -10.37 0.08
CA CYS A 62 1.00 -9.52 -0.63
C CYS A 62 0.96 -8.06 -0.15
N ILE A 63 -0.09 -7.64 0.59
CA ILE A 63 -0.20 -6.26 1.07
C ILE A 63 0.78 -6.03 2.23
N LEU A 64 1.67 -5.05 2.07
CA LEU A 64 2.70 -4.67 3.02
C LEU A 64 2.32 -3.40 3.77
N TYR A 65 1.75 -2.44 3.06
CA TYR A 65 1.34 -1.13 3.58
C TYR A 65 0.06 -0.66 2.88
N ILE A 66 -0.82 -0.01 3.64
CA ILE A 66 -1.98 0.72 3.14
C ILE A 66 -1.86 2.16 3.64
N GLY A 67 -2.00 3.13 2.73
CA GLY A 67 -1.98 4.54 3.09
C GLY A 67 -2.85 5.39 2.18
N GLN A 68 -2.99 6.68 2.49
CA GLN A 68 -3.73 7.62 1.66
C GLN A 68 -2.96 8.91 1.37
N THR A 69 -3.36 9.62 0.32
CA THR A 69 -2.87 10.96 0.05
C THR A 69 -3.92 11.83 -0.64
N LYS A 70 -4.05 13.08 -0.15
CA LYS A 70 -4.80 14.16 -0.83
C LYS A 70 -3.99 14.75 -1.99
N THR A 71 -2.70 14.95 -1.80
CA THR A 71 -1.78 15.40 -2.86
C THR A 71 -1.37 14.23 -3.76
N SER A 72 -0.61 14.49 -4.83
CA SER A 72 -0.10 13.41 -5.66
C SER A 72 0.81 12.46 -4.89
N PHE A 73 0.86 11.18 -5.30
CA PHE A 73 1.75 10.18 -4.75
C PHE A 73 3.21 10.62 -4.87
N LYS A 74 3.60 11.23 -6.00
CA LYS A 74 4.93 11.79 -6.21
C LYS A 74 5.29 12.83 -5.15
N THR A 75 4.42 13.82 -4.91
CA THR A 75 4.64 14.84 -3.86
C THR A 75 4.73 14.20 -2.47
N ARG A 76 3.97 13.14 -2.22
CA ARG A 76 4.00 12.41 -0.95
C ARG A 76 5.32 11.65 -0.74
N TYR A 77 5.80 10.90 -1.73
CA TYR A 77 6.85 9.89 -1.54
C TYR A 77 8.19 10.17 -2.21
N PHE A 78 8.27 10.98 -3.28
CA PHE A 78 9.52 11.15 -4.03
C PHE A 78 10.67 11.63 -3.13
N ARG A 79 10.39 12.62 -2.26
CA ARG A 79 11.34 13.11 -1.26
C ARG A 79 11.82 12.06 -0.24
N HIS A 80 11.08 10.96 -0.10
CA HIS A 80 11.39 9.88 0.83
C HIS A 80 12.14 8.71 0.17
N ALA A 81 12.39 8.75 -1.15
CA ALA A 81 13.11 7.69 -1.86
C ALA A 81 14.48 7.39 -1.24
N ASN A 82 15.27 8.43 -0.95
CA ASN A 82 16.56 8.27 -0.29
C ASN A 82 16.42 7.66 1.12
N LEU A 83 15.44 8.13 1.91
CA LEU A 83 15.21 7.63 3.27
C LEU A 83 14.76 6.16 3.28
N HIS A 84 13.96 5.74 2.29
CA HIS A 84 13.53 4.36 2.14
C HIS A 84 14.69 3.43 1.76
N ALA A 85 15.64 3.91 0.95
CA ALA A 85 16.82 3.16 0.58
C ALA A 85 17.88 3.10 1.70
N THR A 86 18.09 4.18 2.45
CA THR A 86 19.32 4.35 3.24
C THR A 86 19.14 4.33 4.76
N SER A 87 17.94 4.62 5.29
CA SER A 87 17.76 4.63 6.74
C SER A 87 17.85 3.22 7.31
N LYS A 88 18.47 3.05 8.49
CA LYS A 88 18.68 1.73 9.10
C LYS A 88 17.39 0.89 9.22
N ALA A 89 16.29 1.53 9.61
CA ALA A 89 15.01 0.82 9.77
C ALA A 89 14.36 0.47 8.43
N ASN A 90 14.40 1.38 7.45
CA ASN A 90 13.79 1.14 6.15
C ASN A 90 14.63 0.19 5.29
N SER A 91 15.96 0.30 5.34
CA SER A 91 16.86 -0.59 4.62
C SER A 91 16.64 -2.03 5.04
N LEU A 92 16.65 -2.33 6.34
CA LEU A 92 16.36 -3.67 6.85
C LEU A 92 14.99 -4.19 6.39
N LYS A 93 13.96 -3.35 6.47
CA LYS A 93 12.60 -3.71 6.10
C LYS A 93 12.44 -4.00 4.61
N PHE A 94 12.85 -3.06 3.75
CA PHE A 94 12.67 -3.19 2.32
C PHE A 94 13.62 -4.22 1.71
N ASP A 95 14.86 -4.33 2.20
CA ASP A 95 15.81 -5.37 1.78
C ASP A 95 15.27 -6.77 2.09
N MET A 96 14.75 -6.99 3.31
CA MET A 96 14.14 -8.26 3.68
C MET A 96 12.93 -8.59 2.79
N VAL A 97 12.08 -7.59 2.50
CA VAL A 97 10.93 -7.80 1.61
C VAL A 97 11.39 -8.18 0.21
N ILE A 98 12.30 -7.42 -0.38
CA ILE A 98 12.78 -7.63 -1.74
C ILE A 98 13.44 -9.01 -1.88
N LYS A 99 14.31 -9.38 -0.94
CA LYS A 99 15.04 -10.67 -0.97
C LYS A 99 14.11 -11.87 -0.82
N ASN A 100 13.17 -11.81 0.12
CA ASN A 100 12.37 -12.99 0.48
C ASN A 100 11.04 -13.07 -0.28
N TYR A 101 10.45 -11.93 -0.61
CA TYR A 101 9.10 -11.82 -1.15
C TYR A 101 9.04 -11.09 -2.50
N GLY A 102 10.19 -10.74 -3.06
CA GLY A 102 10.31 -10.16 -4.41
C GLY A 102 10.02 -8.66 -4.46
N ALA A 103 9.99 -8.14 -5.69
CA ALA A 103 9.87 -6.72 -5.96
C ALA A 103 8.57 -6.13 -5.39
N ILE A 104 8.63 -4.83 -5.07
CA ILE A 104 7.50 -4.09 -4.50
C ILE A 104 6.84 -3.24 -5.57
N GLU A 105 5.52 -3.38 -5.68
CA GLU A 105 4.65 -2.57 -6.53
C GLU A 105 3.81 -1.60 -5.72
N ILE A 106 3.36 -0.54 -6.39
CA ILE A 106 2.38 0.40 -5.84
C ILE A 106 1.07 0.29 -6.61
N ALA A 107 0.03 -0.17 -5.93
CA ALA A 107 -1.34 -0.12 -6.42
C ALA A 107 -2.08 1.07 -5.81
N PHE A 108 -3.11 1.59 -6.48
CA PHE A 108 -3.95 2.63 -5.92
C PHE A 108 -5.35 2.68 -6.51
N CYS A 109 -6.27 3.28 -5.75
CA CYS A 109 -7.63 3.53 -6.18
C CYS A 109 -8.12 4.90 -5.68
N ASP A 110 -9.10 5.47 -6.36
CA ASP A 110 -9.82 6.65 -5.89
C ASP A 110 -10.51 6.36 -4.54
N TYR A 111 -10.26 7.22 -3.54
CA TYR A 111 -10.81 7.02 -2.20
C TYR A 111 -12.33 7.07 -2.18
N ARG A 112 -12.95 7.85 -3.08
CA ARG A 112 -14.40 8.13 -3.09
C ARG A 112 -15.25 6.89 -3.34
N LYS A 113 -14.65 5.84 -3.91
CA LYS A 113 -15.30 4.53 -4.12
C LYS A 113 -15.48 3.73 -2.83
N PHE A 114 -14.75 4.08 -1.77
CA PHE A 114 -14.64 3.27 -0.55
C PHE A 114 -14.86 4.07 0.74
N GLY A 115 -15.11 5.37 0.66
CA GLY A 115 -15.49 6.19 1.80
C GLY A 115 -15.66 7.67 1.46
N ASP A 116 -16.40 8.38 2.32
CA ASP A 116 -16.69 9.81 2.14
C ASP A 116 -15.46 10.70 2.34
N THR A 117 -14.45 10.19 3.06
CA THR A 117 -13.18 10.88 3.32
C THR A 117 -12.00 9.95 3.08
N LEU A 118 -10.81 10.52 2.82
CA LEU A 118 -9.57 9.75 2.69
C LEU A 118 -9.27 8.89 3.92
N LEU A 119 -9.47 9.44 5.12
CA LEU A 119 -9.31 8.70 6.37
C LEU A 119 -10.35 7.59 6.52
N GLY A 120 -11.59 7.84 6.08
CA GLY A 120 -12.65 6.83 6.03
C GLY A 120 -12.28 5.66 5.13
N ALA A 121 -11.87 5.95 3.90
CA ALA A 121 -11.49 4.94 2.91
C ALA A 121 -10.23 4.15 3.32
N GLU A 122 -9.16 4.82 3.77
CA GLU A 122 -7.97 4.14 4.32
C GLU A 122 -8.35 3.25 5.49
N GLY A 123 -9.15 3.79 6.42
CA GLY A 123 -9.62 3.06 7.58
C GLY A 123 -10.46 1.84 7.22
N GLN A 124 -11.28 1.92 6.17
CA GLN A 124 -12.07 0.82 5.63
C GLN A 124 -11.17 -0.33 5.15
N PHE A 125 -10.15 -0.02 4.34
CA PHE A 125 -9.21 -1.03 3.84
C PHE A 125 -8.37 -1.66 4.96
N LEU A 126 -7.92 -0.85 5.93
CA LEU A 126 -7.20 -1.34 7.10
C LEU A 126 -8.06 -2.28 7.96
N TRP A 127 -9.36 -1.99 8.10
CA TRP A 127 -10.29 -2.84 8.82
C TRP A 127 -10.55 -4.16 8.10
N TRP A 128 -10.83 -4.13 6.80
CA TRP A 128 -10.98 -5.35 6.01
C TRP A 128 -9.74 -6.24 6.04
N TYR A 129 -8.56 -5.64 5.96
CA TYR A 129 -7.30 -6.36 6.13
C TYR A 129 -7.23 -7.02 7.51
N PHE A 130 -7.52 -6.27 8.58
CA PHE A 130 -7.52 -6.79 9.95
C PHE A 130 -8.51 -7.94 10.14
N GLN A 131 -9.71 -7.87 9.55
CA GLN A 131 -10.70 -8.94 9.63
C GLN A 131 -10.30 -10.22 8.88
N ASN A 132 -9.39 -10.13 7.91
CA ASN A 132 -8.86 -11.29 7.18
C ASN A 132 -7.66 -11.90 7.91
N HIS A 133 -6.80 -11.08 8.49
CA HIS A 133 -5.48 -11.53 8.97
C HIS A 133 -5.28 -11.47 10.49
N GLY A 134 -6.18 -10.82 11.24
CA GLY A 134 -6.06 -10.64 12.70
C GLY A 134 -5.01 -9.60 13.13
N GLU A 135 -4.38 -8.93 12.16
CA GLU A 135 -3.33 -7.92 12.37
C GLU A 135 -3.37 -6.85 11.27
N TYR A 136 -2.62 -5.77 11.42
CA TYR A 136 -2.45 -4.74 10.37
C TYR A 136 -1.34 -5.13 9.39
N PRO A 137 -1.26 -4.51 8.20
CA PRO A 137 -0.16 -4.77 7.28
C PRO A 137 1.20 -4.53 7.97
N PRO A 138 2.24 -5.32 7.67
CA PRO A 138 3.48 -5.39 8.47
C PRO A 138 4.27 -4.07 8.51
N ILE A 139 3.98 -3.13 7.61
CA ILE A 139 4.64 -1.82 7.55
C ILE A 139 3.77 -0.71 8.16
N ASN A 140 2.48 -0.97 8.45
CA ASN A 140 1.59 -0.01 9.10
C ASN A 140 1.81 0.01 10.61
N TYR A 141 2.30 1.15 11.13
CA TYR A 141 2.48 1.34 12.58
C TYR A 141 1.24 1.88 13.30
N THR A 142 0.28 2.43 12.55
CA THR A 142 -0.92 3.07 13.08
C THR A 142 -2.14 2.18 12.90
N LYS A 143 -2.94 2.04 13.95
CA LYS A 143 -4.21 1.29 13.95
C LYS A 143 -5.36 2.18 13.49
N THR A 144 -6.33 1.64 12.74
CA THR A 144 -7.53 2.37 12.35
C THR A 144 -8.53 2.48 13.50
N LYS A 145 -9.28 3.60 13.54
CA LYS A 145 -10.48 3.77 14.37
C LYS A 145 -11.77 3.49 13.59
N VAL A 146 -11.70 3.43 12.26
CA VAL A 146 -12.84 3.10 11.38
C VAL A 146 -13.01 1.58 11.38
N ARG A 147 -14.21 1.10 11.72
CA ARG A 147 -14.55 -0.32 11.81
C ARG A 147 -15.94 -0.55 11.23
N ILE A 148 -16.01 -0.58 9.91
CA ILE A 148 -17.24 -0.73 9.12
C ILE A 148 -17.10 -2.00 8.29
N ASP A 149 -18.04 -2.93 8.38
CA ASP A 149 -17.84 -4.27 7.78
C ASP A 149 -18.11 -4.32 6.28
N ALA A 150 -18.97 -3.44 5.75
CA ALA A 150 -19.35 -3.41 4.35
C ALA A 150 -19.58 -1.97 3.85
N VAL A 151 -19.33 -1.76 2.55
CA VAL A 151 -19.70 -0.51 1.86
C VAL A 151 -20.60 -0.81 0.66
N SER A 152 -21.53 0.10 0.40
CA SER A 152 -22.34 0.13 -0.82
C SER A 152 -21.50 0.76 -1.92
N ALA A 153 -21.23 0.01 -2.99
CA ALA A 153 -20.42 0.46 -4.13
C ALA A 153 -21.30 0.60 -5.37
#